data_AF-H6SNZ3-F1
#
_entry.id   AF-H6SNZ3-F1
#
_cell.length_a   1.000
_cell.length_b   1.000
_cell.length_c   1.000
_cell.angle_alpha   90.00
_cell.angle_beta   90.00
_cell.angle_gamma   90.00
#
_symmetry.space_group_name_H-M   'P 1'
#
loop_
_entity.id
_entity.type
_entity.pdbx_description
1 polymer ?
#
loop_
_entity_poly.entity_id
_entity_poly.type
_entity_poly.pdbx_seq_one_letter_code
_entity_poly.pdbx_strand_id
1 'polypeptide(L)'
;MGMVPGQIVRPYHDQRREDRLAHRRPGSFTAGQDRGKHERCLICHPLKPWVGSLIPWPGPSVLRVPYRPYFLRGKQLMKRLLMAAAAAVTVAVTGFGVAHAASPEAYVEYRKQALKASGDHMKALSAIVKGELPLSAEAAKHAEAIAAIMETLPAAFPEGTAGIAKTEAKAVVWSKPDEFKANAQKSADAAKALAQAAASGDTAQMGKALAALGGTCKGCHETFRE
;
A
#
# COMPACT_ATOMS: atom_id res chain seq x y z
N MET A 1 21.59 -18.53 -66.42
CA MET A 1 20.39 -18.29 -65.59
C MET A 1 20.78 -18.51 -64.13
N GLY A 2 20.76 -17.45 -63.32
CA GLY A 2 21.15 -17.50 -61.91
C GLY A 2 19.99 -17.88 -60.98
N MET A 3 20.32 -18.33 -59.78
CA MET A 3 19.39 -18.39 -58.63
C MET A 3 20.16 -18.36 -57.30
N VAL A 4 19.50 -17.73 -56.33
CA VAL A 4 20.00 -16.98 -55.17
C VAL A 4 20.12 -17.87 -53.92
N PRO A 5 21.09 -17.64 -53.01
CA PRO A 5 21.18 -18.39 -51.77
C PRO A 5 20.24 -17.87 -50.65
N GLY A 6 19.55 -18.83 -50.02
CA GLY A 6 19.35 -18.93 -48.56
C GLY A 6 18.70 -17.77 -47.81
N GLN A 7 17.37 -17.82 -47.64
CA GLN A 7 16.69 -17.02 -46.62
C GLN A 7 16.64 -17.77 -45.28
N ILE A 8 17.25 -17.16 -44.26
CA ILE A 8 17.19 -17.58 -42.86
C ILE A 8 15.83 -17.14 -42.30
N VAL A 9 14.96 -18.10 -42.00
CA VAL A 9 13.65 -17.85 -41.37
C VAL A 9 13.87 -17.57 -39.88
N ARG A 10 13.63 -16.33 -39.43
CA ARG A 10 13.73 -15.96 -38.01
C ARG A 10 12.44 -16.34 -37.25
N PRO A 11 12.53 -16.77 -35.98
CA PRO A 11 11.37 -17.17 -35.18
C PRO A 11 10.45 -16.00 -34.79
N TYR A 12 9.14 -16.28 -34.75
CA TYR A 12 7.99 -15.36 -34.64
C TYR A 12 7.98 -14.38 -33.43
N HIS A 13 8.84 -14.56 -32.42
CA HIS A 13 8.85 -13.69 -31.23
C HIS A 13 9.71 -12.42 -31.37
N ASP A 14 10.49 -12.26 -32.44
CA ASP A 14 11.41 -11.13 -32.63
C ASP A 14 10.74 -9.90 -33.27
N GLN A 15 9.70 -10.08 -34.09
CA GLN A 15 9.07 -8.97 -34.84
C GLN A 15 8.35 -7.93 -33.95
N ARG A 16 7.84 -8.31 -32.77
CA ARG A 16 7.11 -7.38 -31.89
C ARG A 16 7.98 -6.40 -31.10
N ARG A 17 9.32 -6.55 -31.10
CA ARG A 17 10.22 -5.58 -30.47
C ARG A 17 10.58 -4.42 -31.40
N GLU A 18 10.64 -4.65 -32.71
CA GLU A 18 11.01 -3.62 -33.67
C GLU A 18 9.89 -2.59 -33.88
N ASP A 19 8.62 -3.02 -33.91
CA ASP A 19 7.47 -2.12 -34.05
C ASP A 19 7.31 -1.12 -32.89
N ARG A 20 7.86 -1.43 -31.70
CA ARG A 20 7.75 -0.56 -30.51
C ARG A 20 8.82 0.54 -30.48
N LEU A 21 9.83 0.46 -31.34
CA LEU A 21 10.92 1.43 -31.43
C LEU A 21 10.66 2.53 -32.47
N ALA A 22 9.72 2.33 -33.41
CA ALA A 22 9.40 3.28 -34.47
C ALA A 22 8.48 4.47 -34.06
N HIS A 23 8.01 4.52 -32.80
CA HIS A 23 7.02 5.52 -32.36
C HIS A 23 7.42 6.42 -31.18
N ARG A 24 8.70 6.42 -30.75
CA ARG A 24 9.18 7.44 -29.82
C ARG A 24 9.60 8.71 -30.56
N ARG A 25 8.76 9.74 -30.50
CA ARG A 25 9.15 11.11 -30.85
C ARG A 25 10.24 11.60 -29.88
N PRO A 26 11.32 12.25 -30.34
CA PRO A 26 12.31 12.86 -29.46
C PRO A 26 11.78 14.19 -28.89
N GLY A 27 11.62 14.25 -27.56
CA GLY A 27 11.43 15.50 -26.83
C GLY A 27 12.77 16.20 -26.63
N SER A 28 12.83 17.46 -27.02
CA SER A 28 13.98 18.36 -26.89
C SER A 28 14.31 18.67 -25.43
N PHE A 29 15.46 18.22 -24.97
CA PHE A 29 16.12 18.72 -23.76
C PHE A 29 17.11 19.81 -24.17
N THR A 30 16.84 21.07 -23.83
CA THR A 30 17.86 22.12 -23.88
C THR A 30 18.38 22.33 -22.47
N ALA A 31 19.60 21.84 -22.24
CA ALA A 31 20.44 22.28 -21.14
C ALA A 31 21.12 23.61 -21.54
N GLY A 32 20.95 24.64 -20.72
CA GLY A 32 21.61 25.94 -20.88
C GLY A 32 22.13 26.40 -19.53
N GLN A 33 23.45 26.34 -19.40
CA GLN A 33 24.30 26.64 -18.25
C GLN A 33 24.72 28.11 -18.26
N ASP A 34 24.66 28.82 -17.13
CA ASP A 34 25.72 29.70 -16.59
C ASP A 34 25.20 30.40 -15.31
N ARG A 35 25.86 30.20 -14.16
CA ARG A 35 26.93 31.05 -13.59
C ARG A 35 26.58 32.54 -13.50
N GLY A 36 26.42 33.02 -12.27
CA GLY A 36 26.38 34.45 -12.00
C GLY A 36 26.19 34.74 -10.52
N LYS A 37 27.30 35.11 -9.87
CA LYS A 37 27.42 35.55 -8.47
C LYS A 37 26.38 36.63 -8.12
N HIS A 38 26.00 36.73 -6.85
CA HIS A 38 26.28 37.90 -5.99
C HIS A 38 25.43 37.87 -4.72
N GLU A 39 26.12 37.82 -3.58
CA GLU A 39 25.62 38.27 -2.28
C GLU A 39 25.17 39.74 -2.36
N ARG A 40 24.03 40.07 -1.72
CA ARG A 40 23.70 41.33 -1.02
C ARG A 40 22.27 41.23 -0.49
N CYS A 41 22.06 41.16 0.82
CA CYS A 41 21.99 42.26 1.79
C CYS A 41 20.72 43.12 1.70
N LEU A 42 20.09 43.23 2.87
CA LEU A 42 19.43 44.43 3.44
C LEU A 42 18.06 44.79 2.82
N ILE A 43 17.01 44.76 3.65
CA ILE A 43 16.45 45.95 4.34
C ILE A 43 15.93 46.97 3.32
N CYS A 44 14.67 47.38 3.51
CA CYS A 44 13.91 48.40 2.77
C CYS A 44 13.18 47.91 1.52
N HIS A 45 11.94 47.42 1.70
CA HIS A 45 10.91 47.61 0.66
C HIS A 45 10.40 49.05 0.74
N PRO A 46 10.50 49.85 -0.34
CA PRO A 46 9.96 51.20 -0.37
C PRO A 46 8.44 51.20 -0.53
N LEU A 47 7.83 52.10 0.24
CA LEU A 47 6.43 52.49 0.24
C LEU A 47 5.98 52.95 -1.16
N LYS A 48 4.88 52.39 -1.66
CA LYS A 48 4.19 52.90 -2.85
C LYS A 48 3.35 54.13 -2.47
N PRO A 49 3.42 55.23 -3.25
CA PRO A 49 2.63 56.42 -3.01
C PRO A 49 1.15 56.18 -3.36
N TRP A 50 0.29 56.44 -2.38
CA TRP A 50 -1.16 56.38 -2.47
C TRP A 50 -1.64 57.64 -3.18
N VAL A 51 -2.13 57.50 -4.41
CA VAL A 51 -2.72 58.59 -5.21
C VAL A 51 -4.11 58.88 -4.67
N GLY A 52 -4.29 60.12 -4.20
CA GLY A 52 -5.54 60.62 -3.63
C GLY A 52 -6.68 60.61 -4.64
N SER A 53 -7.75 59.90 -4.27
CA SER A 53 -9.07 60.09 -4.87
C SER A 53 -9.92 60.89 -3.89
N LEU A 54 -10.17 62.14 -4.25
CA LEU A 54 -11.13 63.04 -3.62
C LEU A 54 -12.55 62.48 -3.82
N ILE A 55 -13.08 61.82 -2.79
CA ILE A 55 -14.48 61.39 -2.73
C ILE A 55 -15.28 62.50 -2.02
N PRO A 56 -16.32 63.07 -2.65
CA PRO A 56 -17.12 64.13 -2.05
C PRO A 56 -17.97 63.64 -0.87
N TRP A 57 -18.05 64.49 0.15
CA TRP A 57 -18.70 64.28 1.44
C TRP A 57 -20.25 64.28 1.30
N PRO A 58 -20.96 63.20 1.66
CA PRO A 58 -22.42 63.26 1.83
C PRO A 58 -22.75 63.83 3.22
N GLY A 59 -23.60 64.86 3.25
CA GLY A 59 -23.99 65.61 4.45
C GLY A 59 -24.69 64.80 5.55
N PRO A 60 -24.90 65.40 6.74
CA PRO A 60 -25.34 64.70 7.94
C PRO A 60 -26.79 64.22 7.82
N SER A 61 -26.94 62.93 7.49
CA SER A 61 -28.21 62.23 7.56
C SER A 61 -28.50 61.89 9.02
N VAL A 62 -29.51 62.55 9.58
CA VAL A 62 -30.12 62.27 10.89
C VAL A 62 -30.42 60.78 11.05
N LEU A 63 -29.65 60.11 11.92
CA LEU A 63 -29.81 58.70 12.26
C LEU A 63 -31.11 58.50 13.03
N ARG A 64 -32.14 58.01 12.34
CA ARG A 64 -33.31 57.42 12.98
C ARG A 64 -33.01 55.94 13.21
N VAL A 65 -32.57 55.58 14.42
CA VAL A 65 -32.31 54.18 14.82
C VAL A 65 -33.66 53.49 15.02
N PRO A 66 -34.07 52.51 14.18
CA PRO A 66 -35.25 51.73 14.48
C PRO A 66 -34.93 50.78 15.65
N TYR A 67 -35.65 50.95 16.75
CA TYR A 67 -35.64 50.04 17.89
C TYR A 67 -36.14 48.67 17.41
N ARG A 68 -35.23 47.77 17.04
CA ARG A 68 -35.56 46.38 16.68
C ARG A 68 -35.79 45.60 17.97
N PRO A 69 -37.02 45.16 18.29
CA PRO A 69 -37.26 44.40 19.50
C PRO A 69 -36.53 43.06 19.42
N TYR A 70 -35.75 42.74 20.45
CA TYR A 70 -34.97 41.51 20.59
C TYR A 70 -35.82 40.22 20.68
N PHE A 71 -37.15 40.35 20.69
CA PHE A 71 -38.09 39.27 21.02
C PHE A 71 -38.20 38.11 20.00
N LEU A 72 -37.71 38.27 18.76
CA LEU A 72 -37.80 37.21 17.73
C LEU A 72 -36.50 36.39 17.58
N ARG A 73 -35.41 36.76 18.25
CA ARG A 73 -34.09 36.12 18.09
C ARG A 73 -33.96 34.79 18.85
N GLY A 74 -34.66 34.64 19.98
CA GLY A 74 -34.58 33.44 20.82
C GLY A 74 -35.17 32.19 20.15
N LYS A 75 -36.37 32.30 19.54
CA LYS A 75 -37.04 31.15 18.91
C LYS A 75 -36.33 30.66 17.64
N GLN A 76 -35.73 31.57 16.88
CA GLN A 76 -34.95 31.25 15.67
C GLN A 76 -33.59 30.63 16.01
N LEU A 77 -32.93 31.10 17.08
CA LEU A 77 -31.67 30.55 17.56
C LEU A 77 -31.85 29.13 18.12
N MET A 78 -32.92 28.90 18.89
CA MET A 78 -33.21 27.58 19.47
C MET A 78 -33.54 26.54 18.38
N LYS A 79 -34.30 26.89 17.34
CA LYS A 79 -34.54 26.02 16.18
C LYS A 79 -33.26 25.68 15.41
N ARG A 80 -32.36 26.65 15.22
CA ARG A 80 -31.06 26.42 14.56
C ARG A 80 -30.14 25.52 15.39
N LEU A 81 -30.13 25.68 16.70
CA LEU A 81 -29.38 24.81 17.61
C LEU A 81 -29.94 23.38 17.64
N LEU A 82 -31.27 23.23 17.64
CA LEU A 82 -31.92 21.91 17.56
C LEU A 82 -31.67 21.20 16.22
N MET A 83 -31.71 21.95 15.11
CA MET A 83 -31.39 21.38 13.78
C MET A 83 -29.90 21.03 13.64
N ALA A 84 -28.99 21.83 14.21
CA ALA A 84 -27.56 21.53 14.23
C ALA A 84 -27.25 20.31 15.13
N ALA A 85 -27.92 20.18 16.27
CA ALA A 85 -27.80 19.00 17.14
C ALA A 85 -28.35 17.73 16.46
N ALA A 86 -29.47 17.82 15.76
CA ALA A 86 -30.03 16.70 14.99
C ALA A 86 -29.10 16.25 13.84
N ALA A 87 -28.44 17.19 13.15
CA ALA A 87 -27.46 16.89 12.11
C ALA A 87 -26.15 16.29 12.66
N ALA A 88 -25.74 16.67 13.87
CA ALA A 88 -24.58 16.07 14.53
C ALA A 88 -24.84 14.62 14.99
N VAL A 89 -26.07 14.30 15.40
CA VAL A 89 -26.47 12.95 15.81
C VAL A 89 -26.56 11.99 14.62
N THR A 90 -27.00 12.45 13.43
CA THR A 90 -27.08 11.59 12.24
C THR A 90 -25.72 11.22 11.64
N VAL A 91 -24.72 12.11 11.74
CA VAL A 91 -23.33 11.80 11.31
C VAL A 91 -22.62 10.86 12.29
N ALA A 92 -22.98 10.87 13.57
CA ALA A 92 -22.40 9.97 14.57
C ALA A 92 -22.83 8.49 14.39
N VAL A 93 -23.99 8.23 13.76
CA VAL A 93 -24.52 6.86 13.59
C VAL A 93 -24.04 6.19 12.30
N THR A 94 -23.63 6.95 11.28
CA THR A 94 -23.09 6.38 10.02
C THR A 94 -21.60 6.03 10.08
N GLY A 95 -20.91 6.36 11.18
CA GLY A 95 -19.48 6.10 11.37
C GLY A 95 -19.11 4.69 11.85
N PHE A 96 -20.08 3.86 12.25
CA PHE A 96 -19.82 2.44 12.50
C PHE A 96 -19.80 1.70 11.17
N GLY A 97 -18.59 1.49 10.64
CA GLY A 97 -18.37 0.60 9.51
C GLY A 97 -19.04 -0.74 9.80
N VAL A 98 -20.00 -1.13 8.97
CA VAL A 98 -20.62 -2.45 9.04
C VAL A 98 -19.50 -3.45 8.76
N ALA A 99 -19.02 -4.13 9.81
CA ALA A 99 -18.13 -5.27 9.65
C ALA A 99 -18.92 -6.32 8.87
N HIS A 100 -18.71 -6.40 7.56
CA HIS A 100 -19.25 -7.49 6.77
C HIS A 100 -18.52 -8.74 7.25
N ALA A 101 -19.21 -9.57 8.03
CA ALA A 101 -18.68 -10.86 8.43
C ALA A 101 -18.34 -11.65 7.16
N ALA A 102 -17.05 -11.83 6.88
CA ALA A 102 -16.60 -12.64 5.76
C ALA A 102 -17.15 -14.07 5.95
N SER A 103 -17.63 -14.69 4.88
CA SER A 103 -18.12 -16.06 4.97
C SER A 103 -16.99 -16.98 5.45
N PRO A 104 -17.29 -18.06 6.19
CA PRO A 104 -16.27 -19.02 6.62
C PRO A 104 -15.40 -19.53 5.45
N GLU A 105 -15.98 -19.70 4.26
CA GLU A 105 -15.28 -20.11 3.03
C GLU A 105 -14.28 -19.05 2.54
N ALA A 106 -14.59 -17.76 2.72
CA ALA A 106 -13.68 -16.68 2.34
C ALA A 106 -12.37 -16.72 3.13
N TYR A 107 -12.43 -17.12 4.41
CA TYR A 107 -11.21 -17.35 5.21
C TYR A 107 -10.39 -18.53 4.69
N VAL A 108 -11.04 -19.61 4.23
CA VAL A 108 -10.36 -20.77 3.65
C VAL A 108 -9.64 -20.40 2.36
N GLU A 109 -10.30 -19.67 1.48
CA GLU A 109 -9.70 -19.21 0.23
C GLU A 109 -8.57 -18.19 0.48
N TYR A 110 -8.77 -17.26 1.43
CA TYR A 110 -7.72 -16.31 1.82
C TYR A 110 -6.45 -17.01 2.31
N ARG A 111 -6.53 -17.94 3.28
CA ARG A 111 -5.34 -18.64 3.79
C ARG A 111 -4.62 -19.44 2.71
N LYS A 112 -5.36 -20.05 1.78
CA LYS A 112 -4.79 -20.80 0.64
C LYS A 112 -4.02 -19.87 -0.29
N GLN A 113 -4.60 -18.73 -0.65
CA GLN A 113 -3.94 -17.75 -1.51
C GLN A 113 -2.72 -17.13 -0.84
N ALA A 114 -2.83 -16.77 0.44
CA ALA A 114 -1.72 -16.23 1.23
C ALA A 114 -0.54 -17.22 1.29
N LEU A 115 -0.80 -18.48 1.65
CA LEU A 115 0.23 -19.53 1.69
C LEU A 115 0.82 -19.82 0.31
N LYS A 116 0.01 -19.81 -0.74
CA LYS A 116 0.49 -19.97 -2.12
C LYS A 116 1.45 -18.84 -2.50
N ALA A 117 1.06 -17.58 -2.24
CA ALA A 117 1.88 -16.42 -2.52
C ALA A 117 3.22 -16.47 -1.75
N SER A 118 3.19 -16.85 -0.47
CA SER A 118 4.40 -17.07 0.32
C SER A 118 5.29 -18.14 -0.31
N GLY A 119 4.72 -19.28 -0.73
CA GLY A 119 5.46 -20.35 -1.39
C GLY A 119 6.10 -19.91 -2.73
N ASP A 120 5.40 -19.08 -3.50
CA ASP A 120 5.93 -18.55 -4.78
C ASP A 120 7.05 -17.52 -4.54
N HIS A 121 6.94 -16.67 -3.51
CA HIS A 121 8.03 -15.79 -3.09
C HIS A 121 9.26 -16.58 -2.61
N MET A 122 9.07 -17.66 -1.85
CA MET A 122 10.19 -18.53 -1.43
C MET A 122 10.89 -19.17 -2.62
N LYS A 123 10.15 -19.62 -3.65
CA LYS A 123 10.74 -20.16 -4.88
C LYS A 123 11.58 -19.13 -5.62
N ALA A 124 11.04 -17.92 -5.80
CA ALA A 124 11.76 -16.82 -6.44
C ALA A 124 13.05 -16.49 -5.68
N LEU A 125 12.97 -16.39 -4.36
CA LEU A 125 14.13 -16.11 -3.50
C LEU A 125 15.16 -17.25 -3.55
N SER A 126 14.72 -18.50 -3.61
CA SER A 126 15.59 -19.67 -3.77
C SER A 126 16.38 -19.60 -5.09
N ALA A 127 15.73 -19.26 -6.20
CA ALA A 127 16.39 -19.10 -7.50
C ALA A 127 17.43 -17.97 -7.48
N ILE A 128 17.12 -16.84 -6.81
CA ILE A 128 18.06 -15.73 -6.62
C ILE A 128 19.27 -16.17 -5.78
N VAL A 129 19.05 -16.84 -4.65
CA VAL A 129 20.12 -17.30 -3.74
C VAL A 129 21.03 -18.32 -4.43
N LYS A 130 20.48 -19.16 -5.30
CA LYS A 130 21.24 -20.14 -6.11
C LYS A 130 21.98 -19.52 -7.30
N GLY A 131 21.77 -18.24 -7.59
CA GLY A 131 22.35 -17.57 -8.76
C GLY A 131 21.70 -17.95 -10.09
N GLU A 132 20.53 -18.59 -10.07
CA GLU A 132 19.76 -18.94 -11.28
C GLU A 132 19.11 -17.70 -11.91
N LEU A 133 18.86 -16.66 -11.11
CA LEU A 133 18.29 -15.38 -11.54
C LEU A 133 19.15 -14.20 -11.07
N PRO A 134 19.58 -13.28 -11.97
CA PRO A 134 20.38 -12.12 -11.61
C PRO A 134 19.53 -10.98 -11.03
N LEU A 135 18.74 -11.27 -9.99
CA LEU A 135 17.78 -10.34 -9.36
C LEU A 135 18.04 -10.18 -7.86
N SER A 136 19.31 -10.18 -7.42
CA SER A 136 19.68 -10.03 -6.01
C SER A 136 19.10 -8.78 -5.35
N ALA A 137 18.95 -7.68 -6.09
CA ALA A 137 18.32 -6.44 -5.63
C ALA A 137 16.83 -6.60 -5.24
N GLU A 138 16.16 -7.65 -5.72
CA GLU A 138 14.74 -7.93 -5.45
C GLU A 138 14.55 -8.91 -4.28
N ALA A 139 15.63 -9.49 -3.75
CA ALA A 139 15.59 -10.49 -2.69
C ALA A 139 14.87 -10.00 -1.42
N ALA A 140 15.15 -8.76 -1.01
CA ALA A 140 14.55 -8.15 0.17
C ALA A 140 13.01 -8.04 0.03
N LYS A 141 12.50 -7.63 -1.14
CA LYS A 141 11.05 -7.50 -1.38
C LYS A 141 10.33 -8.84 -1.27
N HIS A 142 10.94 -9.91 -1.76
CA HIS A 142 10.39 -11.26 -1.60
C HIS A 142 10.37 -11.71 -0.14
N ALA A 143 11.45 -11.46 0.59
CA ALA A 143 11.53 -11.81 2.01
C ALA A 143 10.53 -11.00 2.87
N GLU A 144 10.37 -9.70 2.60
CA GLU A 144 9.38 -8.84 3.26
C GLU A 144 7.94 -9.28 2.99
N ALA A 145 7.63 -9.66 1.74
CA ALA A 145 6.30 -10.19 1.40
C ALA A 145 5.98 -11.47 2.18
N ILE A 146 6.96 -12.38 2.32
CA ILE A 146 6.81 -13.59 3.13
C ILE A 146 6.56 -13.23 4.60
N ALA A 147 7.35 -12.31 5.16
CA ALA A 147 7.20 -11.88 6.55
C ALA A 147 5.81 -11.28 6.83
N ALA A 148 5.31 -10.42 5.95
CA ALA A 148 3.98 -9.82 6.07
C ALA A 148 2.85 -10.89 6.02
N ILE A 149 2.98 -11.88 5.14
CA ILE A 149 2.03 -12.98 5.04
C ILE A 149 2.05 -13.82 6.32
N MET A 150 3.23 -14.23 6.79
CA MET A 150 3.36 -15.08 7.99
C MET A 150 2.83 -14.39 9.25
N GLU A 151 2.98 -13.06 9.36
CA GLU A 151 2.48 -12.30 10.50
C GLU A 151 0.95 -12.30 10.59
N THR A 152 0.26 -12.26 9.45
CA THR A 152 -1.21 -12.17 9.38
C THR A 152 -1.91 -13.52 9.27
N LEU A 153 -1.17 -14.57 8.92
CA LEU A 153 -1.71 -15.91 8.66
C LEU A 153 -2.58 -16.51 9.79
N PRO A 154 -2.22 -16.40 11.10
CA PRO A 154 -3.02 -16.98 12.17
C PRO A 154 -4.47 -16.47 12.21
N ALA A 155 -4.70 -15.21 11.83
CA ALA A 155 -6.02 -14.61 11.81
C ALA A 155 -6.94 -15.22 10.75
N ALA A 156 -6.39 -15.96 9.78
CA ALA A 156 -7.15 -16.65 8.75
C ALA A 156 -7.72 -18.02 9.16
N PHE A 157 -7.58 -18.39 10.45
CA PHE A 157 -8.10 -19.64 11.01
C PHE A 157 -9.12 -19.37 12.13
N PRO A 158 -10.20 -18.61 11.88
CA PRO A 158 -11.24 -18.45 12.90
C PRO A 158 -11.98 -19.76 13.16
N GLU A 159 -12.68 -19.82 14.29
CA GLU A 159 -13.64 -20.88 14.59
C GLU A 159 -14.71 -20.99 13.48
N GLY A 160 -15.27 -22.18 13.30
CA GLY A 160 -16.24 -22.43 12.23
C GLY A 160 -15.65 -22.62 10.83
N THR A 161 -14.32 -22.60 10.68
CA THR A 161 -13.64 -22.88 9.40
C THR A 161 -12.99 -24.27 9.32
N ALA A 162 -13.33 -25.15 10.27
CA ALA A 162 -12.89 -26.53 10.34
C ALA A 162 -13.70 -27.41 9.39
N GLY A 163 -13.02 -28.17 8.51
CA GLY A 163 -13.67 -29.15 7.63
C GLY A 163 -14.63 -28.57 6.60
N ILE A 164 -14.66 -27.24 6.40
CA ILE A 164 -15.47 -26.58 5.38
C ILE A 164 -14.64 -26.35 4.10
N ALA A 165 -15.34 -26.28 2.97
CA ALA A 165 -14.73 -26.13 1.65
C ALA A 165 -13.62 -27.17 1.38
N LYS A 166 -12.88 -27.03 0.28
CA LYS A 166 -11.68 -27.85 0.03
C LYS A 166 -10.51 -27.26 0.82
N THR A 167 -10.29 -27.77 2.03
CA THR A 167 -9.22 -27.38 2.97
C THR A 167 -8.31 -28.56 3.29
N GLU A 168 -7.00 -28.32 3.39
CA GLU A 168 -6.02 -29.31 3.88
C GLU A 168 -5.65 -29.08 5.35
N ALA A 169 -6.25 -28.08 6.00
CA ALA A 169 -6.04 -27.84 7.43
C ALA A 169 -6.70 -28.96 8.26
N LYS A 170 -5.89 -29.68 9.03
CA LYS A 170 -6.32 -30.71 9.99
C LYS A 170 -7.20 -30.10 11.08
N ALA A 171 -8.15 -30.89 11.61
CA ALA A 171 -8.97 -30.49 12.76
C ALA A 171 -8.13 -30.10 13.99
N VAL A 172 -6.88 -30.60 14.07
CA VAL A 172 -5.96 -30.32 15.17
C VAL A 172 -5.64 -28.83 15.34
N VAL A 173 -5.73 -28.03 14.27
CA VAL A 173 -5.58 -26.56 14.32
C VAL A 173 -6.52 -25.94 15.35
N TRP A 174 -7.78 -26.38 15.39
CA TRP A 174 -8.79 -25.85 16.30
C TRP A 174 -8.80 -26.58 17.65
N SER A 175 -8.36 -27.84 17.70
CA SER A 175 -8.23 -28.55 19.00
C SER A 175 -7.00 -28.12 19.80
N LYS A 176 -5.98 -27.54 19.15
CA LYS A 176 -4.73 -27.08 19.76
C LYS A 176 -4.33 -25.68 19.25
N PRO A 177 -5.16 -24.65 19.53
CA PRO A 177 -4.95 -23.31 18.98
C PRO A 177 -3.64 -22.67 19.45
N ASP A 178 -3.19 -22.96 20.68
CA ASP A 178 -1.94 -22.41 21.21
C ASP A 178 -0.71 -23.03 20.56
N GLU A 179 -0.73 -24.35 20.31
CA GLU A 179 0.35 -25.03 19.59
C GLU A 179 0.43 -24.54 18.13
N PHE A 180 -0.73 -24.33 17.49
CA PHE A 180 -0.80 -23.75 16.16
C PHE A 180 -0.24 -22.32 16.11
N LYS A 181 -0.69 -21.44 17.03
CA LYS A 181 -0.19 -20.06 17.14
C LYS A 181 1.31 -20.01 17.40
N ALA A 182 1.84 -20.89 18.25
CA ALA A 182 3.27 -20.97 18.52
C ALA A 182 4.07 -21.37 17.27
N ASN A 183 3.58 -22.32 16.47
CA ASN A 183 4.23 -22.70 15.21
C ASN A 183 4.15 -21.60 14.15
N ALA A 184 3.02 -20.89 14.09
CA ALA A 184 2.86 -19.73 13.21
C ALA A 184 3.79 -18.59 13.62
N GLN A 185 3.93 -18.31 14.92
CA GLN A 185 4.87 -17.31 15.43
C GLN A 185 6.32 -17.66 15.08
N LYS A 186 6.74 -18.92 15.27
CA LYS A 186 8.07 -19.38 14.83
C LYS A 186 8.32 -19.12 13.33
N SER A 187 7.30 -19.31 12.51
CA SER A 187 7.38 -19.03 11.07
C SER A 187 7.46 -17.54 10.76
N ALA A 188 6.70 -16.71 11.48
CA ALA A 188 6.78 -15.25 11.37
C ALA A 188 8.16 -14.71 11.80
N ASP A 189 8.72 -15.23 12.89
CA ASP A 189 10.05 -14.85 13.38
C ASP A 189 11.14 -15.27 12.40
N ALA A 190 11.08 -16.49 11.87
CA ALA A 190 12.01 -16.97 10.84
C ALA A 190 11.91 -16.15 9.54
N ALA A 191 10.71 -15.73 9.15
CA ALA A 191 10.50 -14.87 7.99
C ALA A 191 11.05 -13.46 8.20
N LYS A 192 10.92 -12.89 9.42
CA LYS A 192 11.56 -11.62 9.78
C LYS A 192 13.08 -11.71 9.73
N ALA A 193 13.65 -12.79 10.24
CA ALA A 193 15.09 -13.04 10.15
C ALA A 193 15.56 -13.18 8.69
N LEU A 194 14.76 -13.83 7.83
CA LEU A 194 15.01 -13.89 6.39
C LEU A 194 15.00 -12.50 5.73
N ALA A 195 14.05 -11.64 6.08
CA ALA A 195 14.02 -10.26 5.58
C ALA A 195 15.25 -9.46 5.99
N GLN A 196 15.71 -9.60 7.25
CA GLN A 196 16.94 -8.98 7.73
C GLN A 196 18.18 -9.51 6.99
N ALA A 197 18.27 -10.83 6.78
CA ALA A 197 19.36 -11.43 6.00
C ALA A 197 19.35 -10.93 4.54
N ALA A 198 18.17 -10.82 3.93
CA ALA A 198 18.02 -10.32 2.57
C ALA A 198 18.41 -8.85 2.42
N ALA A 199 18.14 -8.01 3.42
CA ALA A 199 18.57 -6.61 3.45
C ALA A 199 20.10 -6.46 3.53
N SER A 200 20.81 -7.44 4.09
CA SER A 200 22.29 -7.42 4.17
C SER A 200 22.99 -7.68 2.84
N GLY A 201 22.28 -8.31 1.88
CA GLY A 201 22.86 -8.73 0.59
C GLY A 201 23.78 -9.97 0.68
N ASP A 202 23.98 -10.56 1.86
CA ASP A 202 24.78 -11.78 2.03
C ASP A 202 23.98 -13.02 1.59
N THR A 203 24.33 -13.56 0.42
CA THR A 203 23.67 -14.73 -0.18
C THR A 203 23.78 -15.98 0.68
N ALA A 204 24.86 -16.16 1.42
CA ALA A 204 25.05 -17.30 2.30
C ALA A 204 24.15 -17.20 3.54
N GLN A 205 24.02 -16.00 4.12
CA GLN A 205 23.09 -15.75 5.22
C GLN A 205 21.63 -15.90 4.77
N MET A 206 21.28 -15.37 3.59
CA MET A 206 19.96 -15.57 2.99
C MET A 206 19.64 -17.05 2.82
N GLY A 207 20.58 -17.86 2.30
CA GLY A 207 20.40 -19.30 2.15
C GLY A 207 20.13 -20.02 3.46
N LYS A 208 20.88 -19.69 4.52
CA LYS A 208 20.65 -20.25 5.87
C LYS A 208 19.30 -19.85 6.45
N ALA A 209 18.92 -18.58 6.34
CA ALA A 209 17.63 -18.08 6.82
C ALA A 209 16.46 -18.69 6.04
N LEU A 210 16.61 -18.86 4.72
CA LEU A 210 15.60 -19.49 3.86
C LEU A 210 15.41 -20.96 4.23
N ALA A 211 16.48 -21.69 4.53
CA ALA A 211 16.42 -23.06 5.01
C ALA A 211 15.75 -23.17 6.39
N ALA A 212 16.08 -22.25 7.31
CA ALA A 212 15.46 -22.19 8.64
C ALA A 212 13.94 -21.95 8.54
N LEU A 213 13.51 -20.99 7.71
CA LEU A 213 12.09 -20.77 7.42
C LEU A 213 11.43 -21.99 6.78
N GLY A 214 12.09 -22.63 5.80
CA GLY A 214 11.58 -23.88 5.21
C GLY A 214 11.35 -24.98 6.25
N GLY A 215 12.20 -25.05 7.28
CA GLY A 215 12.03 -25.93 8.42
C GLY A 215 10.76 -25.65 9.24
N THR A 216 10.40 -24.39 9.46
CA THR A 216 9.16 -24.03 10.18
C THR A 216 7.92 -24.35 9.35
N CYS A 217 7.97 -24.12 8.03
CA CYS A 217 6.93 -24.52 7.10
C CYS A 217 6.68 -26.03 7.18
N LYS A 218 7.74 -26.83 7.15
CA LYS A 218 7.67 -28.29 7.26
C LYS A 218 7.04 -28.73 8.59
N GLY A 219 7.57 -28.25 9.72
CA GLY A 219 7.07 -28.64 11.04
C GLY A 219 5.59 -28.28 11.28
N CYS A 220 5.15 -27.11 10.77
CA CYS A 220 3.75 -26.73 10.80
C CYS A 220 2.89 -27.68 9.94
N HIS A 221 3.31 -27.97 8.70
CA HIS A 221 2.55 -28.85 7.81
C HIS A 221 2.46 -30.29 8.30
N GLU A 222 3.52 -30.85 8.89
CA GLU A 222 3.48 -32.21 9.46
C GLU A 222 2.39 -32.36 10.52
N THR A 223 2.24 -31.33 11.36
CA THR A 223 1.28 -31.36 12.47
C THR A 223 -0.13 -30.94 12.02
N PHE A 224 -0.24 -29.90 11.20
CA PHE A 224 -1.51 -29.17 10.99
C PHE A 224 -2.08 -29.26 9.57
N ARG A 225 -1.37 -29.88 8.61
CA ARG A 225 -1.84 -30.06 7.23
C ARG A 225 -1.88 -31.54 6.84
N GLU A 226 -2.89 -31.93 6.07
CA GLU A 226 -2.92 -33.23 5.37
C GLU A 226 -1.84 -33.35 4.27
#